data_AF-A0A2H9PV17-F1
#
_entry.id   AF-A0A2H9PV17-F1
#
_cell.length_a   1.000
_cell.length_b   1.000
_cell.length_c   1.000
_cell.angle_alpha   90.00
_cell.angle_beta   90.00
_cell.angle_gamma   90.00
#
_symmetry.space_group_name_H-M   'P 1'
#
loop_
_entity.id
_entity.type
_entity.pdbx_description
1 polymer ?
#
loop_
_entity_poly.entity_id
_entity_poly.type
_entity_poly.pdbx_seq_one_letter_code
_entity_poly.pdbx_strand_id
1 'polypeptide(L)'
;MKAQTLSILLLALLITLVPITVSAATFTQNIDSPVRDNAYATGNLIQVNAPISGDLYAAGQTITINQPIGDDAVLAAQTVTINAPIGGYVRIAAQTLIINSDIHGEVIALARDVQVKGMLGKGGYLTGQNIIVNGPVNGNLKIEANTANVDGDIAGNLTATATSLTLKGTVSGNVDQGTDSFTNSATVNGQLLQHTRVAKAARNQNYAAKVSSILSFIIVTLLAAWLFPKAMTKRLKNLRKRPGSAFLGGLLVAVLAPFAILLLFITLIGIPLALLGIVAYILAMLLAPILSAMWLGDALLPKRKSIWPAVLGALVLGILMHIPVLGFFVHALAILFGLGAMLK
;
A
#
# COMPACT_ATOMS: atom_id res chain seq x y z
N MET A 1 1.14 -22.55 -7.66
CA MET A 1 0.37 -21.49 -6.96
C MET A 1 0.92 -21.11 -5.58
N LYS A 2 1.18 -22.01 -4.62
CA LYS A 2 1.72 -21.61 -3.28
C LYS A 2 3.09 -20.92 -3.33
N ALA A 3 3.97 -21.32 -4.25
CA ALA A 3 5.30 -20.73 -4.40
C ALA A 3 5.28 -19.30 -5.01
N GLN A 4 4.30 -18.99 -5.87
CA GLN A 4 4.25 -17.72 -6.62
C GLN A 4 3.76 -16.55 -5.76
N THR A 5 2.72 -16.77 -4.95
CA THR A 5 2.31 -15.81 -3.91
C THR A 5 3.37 -15.65 -2.83
N LEU A 6 4.13 -16.72 -2.53
CA LEU A 6 5.23 -16.65 -1.58
C LEU A 6 6.39 -15.80 -2.11
N SER A 7 6.76 -15.91 -3.39
CA SER A 7 7.81 -15.08 -4.00
C SER A 7 7.43 -13.60 -4.11
N ILE A 8 6.16 -13.28 -4.42
CA ILE A 8 5.67 -11.89 -4.46
C ILE A 8 5.60 -11.31 -3.05
N LEU A 9 5.14 -12.10 -2.06
CA LEU A 9 5.11 -11.69 -0.66
C LEU A 9 6.54 -11.56 -0.10
N LEU A 10 7.47 -12.45 -0.47
CA LEU A 10 8.88 -12.34 -0.12
C LEU A 10 9.52 -11.13 -0.78
N LEU A 11 9.21 -10.80 -2.03
CA LEU A 11 9.77 -9.63 -2.72
C LEU A 11 9.23 -8.33 -2.12
N ALA A 12 7.93 -8.27 -1.82
CA ALA A 12 7.33 -7.15 -1.08
C ALA A 12 7.93 -7.02 0.33
N LEU A 13 8.17 -8.15 1.01
CA LEU A 13 8.83 -8.20 2.32
C LEU A 13 10.33 -7.83 2.22
N LEU A 14 11.02 -8.21 1.14
CA LEU A 14 12.44 -7.92 0.88
C LEU A 14 12.65 -6.44 0.57
N ILE A 15 11.71 -5.81 -0.16
CA ILE A 15 11.68 -4.37 -0.39
C ILE A 15 11.45 -3.60 0.92
N THR A 16 10.65 -4.15 1.86
CA THR A 16 10.50 -3.58 3.21
C THR A 16 11.65 -3.93 4.17
N LEU A 17 12.50 -4.90 3.81
CA LEU A 17 13.64 -5.39 4.60
C LEU A 17 15.00 -4.88 4.09
N VAL A 18 15.04 -4.02 3.07
CA VAL A 18 16.25 -3.24 2.77
C VAL A 18 16.62 -2.46 4.05
N PRO A 19 17.84 -2.58 4.57
CA PRO A 19 18.01 -2.98 5.96
C PRO A 19 17.91 -1.84 6.96
N ILE A 20 17.20 -2.08 8.07
CA ILE A 20 17.36 -1.41 9.37
C ILE A 20 18.71 -1.82 10.03
N THR A 21 19.60 -2.51 9.31
CA THR A 21 20.85 -3.07 9.85
C THR A 21 22.07 -2.76 8.99
N VAL A 22 22.25 -1.52 8.53
CA VAL A 22 23.56 -1.06 8.03
C VAL A 22 23.97 0.21 8.78
N SER A 23 24.73 0.01 9.86
CA SER A 23 25.21 1.05 10.78
C SER A 23 26.28 1.99 10.19
N ALA A 24 26.42 2.10 8.86
CA ALA A 24 27.48 2.91 8.24
C ALA A 24 27.20 3.43 6.81
N ALA A 25 26.03 3.20 6.22
CA ALA A 25 25.76 3.69 4.86
C ALA A 25 25.32 5.16 4.89
N THR A 26 26.06 6.04 4.20
CA THR A 26 25.63 7.42 3.95
C THR A 26 24.54 7.41 2.89
N PHE A 27 23.28 7.58 3.30
CA PHE A 27 22.18 7.74 2.38
C PHE A 27 22.29 9.09 1.68
N THR A 28 22.41 9.08 0.35
CA THR A 28 22.50 10.31 -0.44
C THR A 28 21.23 10.51 -1.25
N GLN A 29 20.77 11.76 -1.36
CA GLN A 29 19.59 12.09 -2.15
C GLN A 29 19.89 11.99 -3.66
N ASN A 30 21.00 12.55 -4.13
CA ASN A 30 21.46 12.47 -5.52
C ASN A 30 22.85 11.84 -5.63
N ILE A 31 23.07 11.01 -6.63
CA ILE A 31 24.37 10.39 -6.92
C ILE A 31 24.98 11.16 -8.10
N ASP A 32 25.70 12.22 -7.78
CA ASP A 32 26.34 13.12 -8.76
C ASP A 32 27.84 12.88 -8.90
N SER A 33 28.40 11.90 -8.17
CA SER A 33 29.81 11.50 -8.26
C SER A 33 29.92 9.98 -8.39
N PRO A 34 30.91 9.45 -9.15
CA PRO A 34 31.03 8.02 -9.39
C PRO A 34 31.12 7.21 -8.08
N VAL A 35 30.38 6.11 -8.00
CA VAL A 35 30.39 5.19 -6.85
C VAL A 35 31.05 3.88 -7.28
N ARG A 36 32.12 3.47 -6.59
CA ARG A 36 32.90 2.26 -6.95
C ARG A 36 32.30 0.95 -6.42
N ASP A 37 31.46 1.04 -5.40
CA ASP A 37 30.80 -0.11 -4.78
C ASP A 37 29.27 0.05 -4.92
N ASN A 38 28.52 -0.42 -3.92
CA ASN A 38 27.06 -0.29 -3.85
C ASN A 38 26.64 1.12 -3.40
N ALA A 39 25.55 1.60 -4.00
CA ALA A 39 24.94 2.87 -3.64
C ALA A 39 23.58 2.68 -2.95
N TYR A 40 23.32 3.52 -1.96
CA TYR A 40 22.07 3.54 -1.19
C TYR A 40 21.49 4.96 -1.20
N ALA A 41 20.27 5.10 -1.71
CA ALA A 41 19.62 6.40 -1.87
C ALA A 41 18.19 6.42 -1.30
N THR A 42 17.85 7.48 -0.58
CA THR A 42 16.47 7.74 -0.16
C THR A 42 16.15 9.23 -0.19
N GLY A 43 14.91 9.58 -0.47
CA GLY A 43 14.45 10.97 -0.53
C GLY A 43 13.25 11.16 -1.44
N ASN A 44 12.79 12.40 -1.60
CA ASN A 44 11.66 12.69 -2.48
C ASN A 44 12.04 12.51 -3.95
N LEU A 45 13.11 13.18 -4.38
CA LEU A 45 13.68 13.06 -5.72
C LEU A 45 15.08 12.47 -5.61
N ILE A 46 15.32 11.37 -6.32
CA ILE A 46 16.61 10.68 -6.41
C ILE A 46 17.05 10.71 -7.87
N GLN A 47 18.20 11.32 -8.12
CA GLN A 47 18.82 11.35 -9.44
C GLN A 47 20.17 10.62 -9.41
N VAL A 48 20.37 9.67 -10.33
CA VAL A 48 21.66 8.99 -10.54
C VAL A 48 22.31 9.60 -11.77
N ASN A 49 23.16 10.60 -11.56
CA ASN A 49 23.83 11.38 -12.60
C ASN A 49 25.32 11.04 -12.73
N ALA A 50 25.80 10.06 -11.97
CA ALA A 50 27.14 9.49 -12.09
C ALA A 50 27.08 7.95 -12.08
N PRO A 51 28.03 7.27 -12.74
CA PRO A 51 28.03 5.81 -12.83
C PRO A 51 28.22 5.15 -11.45
N ILE A 52 27.56 4.02 -11.27
CA ILE A 52 27.70 3.15 -10.09
C ILE A 52 28.27 1.82 -10.57
N SER A 53 29.41 1.41 -10.05
CA SER A 53 30.05 0.15 -10.45
C SER A 53 29.37 -1.09 -9.83
N GLY A 54 28.81 -0.99 -8.62
CA GLY A 54 28.10 -2.08 -7.94
C GLY A 54 26.58 -1.96 -8.03
N ASP A 55 25.88 -2.35 -6.96
CA ASP A 55 24.42 -2.35 -6.88
C ASP A 55 23.83 -0.97 -6.54
N LEU A 56 22.58 -0.72 -6.94
CA LEU A 56 21.78 0.41 -6.46
C LEU A 56 20.57 -0.05 -5.65
N TYR A 57 20.46 0.44 -4.41
CA TYR A 57 19.26 0.33 -3.58
C TYR A 57 18.67 1.72 -3.38
N ALA A 58 17.47 1.97 -3.92
CA ALA A 58 16.86 3.30 -3.87
C ALA A 58 15.37 3.26 -3.53
N ALA A 59 14.95 4.12 -2.60
CA ALA A 59 13.55 4.27 -2.20
C ALA A 59 13.15 5.75 -2.06
N GLY A 60 12.14 6.19 -2.82
CA GLY A 60 11.74 7.60 -2.84
C GLY A 60 10.40 7.89 -3.49
N GLN A 61 10.09 9.15 -3.78
CA GLN A 61 8.90 9.49 -4.56
C GLN A 61 9.16 9.35 -6.07
N THR A 62 10.30 9.86 -6.53
CA THR A 62 10.75 9.79 -7.92
C THR A 62 12.20 9.35 -7.98
N ILE A 63 12.49 8.32 -8.77
CA ILE A 63 13.84 7.84 -9.06
C ILE A 63 14.10 8.00 -10.55
N THR A 64 15.18 8.66 -10.91
CA THR A 64 15.65 8.79 -12.29
C THR A 64 17.10 8.33 -12.40
N ILE A 65 17.35 7.32 -13.24
CA ILE A 65 18.68 6.76 -13.47
C ILE A 65 19.18 7.24 -14.82
N ASN A 66 20.13 8.19 -14.82
CA ASN A 66 20.71 8.81 -16.02
C ASN A 66 22.11 8.29 -16.36
N GLN A 67 22.72 7.50 -15.48
CA GLN A 67 24.04 6.92 -15.67
C GLN A 67 24.05 5.41 -15.39
N PRO A 68 25.02 4.66 -15.96
CA PRO A 68 25.05 3.21 -15.85
C PRO A 68 25.15 2.69 -14.42
N ILE A 69 24.54 1.53 -14.19
CA ILE A 69 24.68 0.72 -12.98
C ILE A 69 25.33 -0.60 -13.39
N GLY A 70 26.45 -0.96 -12.77
CA GLY A 70 27.26 -2.12 -13.15
C GLY A 70 26.56 -3.44 -12.86
N ASP A 71 25.94 -3.56 -11.68
CA ASP A 71 25.31 -4.79 -11.21
C ASP A 71 23.79 -4.62 -11.05
N ASP A 72 23.23 -4.98 -9.88
CA ASP A 72 21.78 -5.07 -9.68
C ASP A 72 21.16 -3.73 -9.26
N ALA A 73 19.85 -3.56 -9.50
CA ALA A 73 19.08 -2.44 -8.97
C ALA A 73 17.80 -2.89 -8.25
N VAL A 74 17.58 -2.39 -7.03
CA VAL A 74 16.35 -2.56 -6.25
C VAL A 74 15.74 -1.19 -5.99
N LEU A 75 14.58 -0.93 -6.62
CA LEU A 75 13.97 0.39 -6.69
C LEU A 75 12.53 0.38 -6.17
N ALA A 76 12.19 1.34 -5.31
CA ALA A 76 10.83 1.53 -4.82
C ALA A 76 10.43 3.02 -4.88
N ALA A 77 9.53 3.40 -5.78
CA ALA A 77 9.08 4.80 -5.88
C ALA A 77 7.70 4.96 -6.53
N GLN A 78 7.07 6.14 -6.44
CA GLN A 78 5.86 6.40 -7.24
C GLN A 78 6.21 6.37 -8.74
N THR A 79 7.31 7.01 -9.12
CA THR A 79 7.81 7.02 -10.50
C THR A 79 9.25 6.57 -10.58
N VAL A 80 9.54 5.60 -11.44
CA VAL A 80 10.89 5.14 -11.76
C VAL A 80 11.13 5.31 -13.25
N THR A 81 12.20 6.02 -13.61
CA THR A 81 12.64 6.20 -15.00
C THR A 81 14.09 5.75 -15.15
N ILE A 82 14.35 4.83 -16.08
CA ILE A 82 15.67 4.26 -16.34
C ILE A 82 16.12 4.68 -17.73
N ASN A 83 17.07 5.62 -17.80
CA ASN A 83 17.60 6.21 -19.03
C ASN A 83 18.99 5.70 -19.42
N ALA A 84 19.59 4.86 -18.58
CA ALA A 84 20.94 4.33 -18.78
C ALA A 84 20.97 2.83 -18.50
N PRO A 85 21.98 2.10 -19.03
CA PRO A 85 22.00 0.65 -18.95
C PRO A 85 22.24 0.15 -17.52
N ILE A 86 21.65 -1.01 -17.20
CA ILE A 86 21.88 -1.75 -15.96
C ILE A 86 22.43 -3.12 -16.32
N GLY A 87 23.59 -3.49 -15.76
CA GLY A 87 24.28 -4.74 -16.09
C GLY A 87 23.66 -5.98 -15.45
N GLY A 88 23.06 -5.85 -14.28
CA GLY A 88 22.49 -6.95 -13.51
C GLY A 88 20.96 -7.04 -13.54
N TYR A 89 20.43 -7.68 -12.50
CA TYR A 89 19.02 -7.90 -12.26
C TYR A 89 18.34 -6.66 -11.70
N VAL A 90 17.08 -6.46 -12.08
CA VAL A 90 16.33 -5.26 -11.69
C VAL A 90 15.03 -5.66 -11.00
N ARG A 91 14.84 -5.20 -9.77
CA ARG A 91 13.66 -5.46 -8.94
C ARG A 91 12.98 -4.14 -8.62
N ILE A 92 11.76 -3.93 -9.09
CA ILE A 92 11.08 -2.63 -9.02
C ILE A 92 9.67 -2.77 -8.46
N ALA A 93 9.32 -1.88 -7.53
CA ALA A 93 7.94 -1.59 -7.17
C ALA A 93 7.64 -0.10 -7.45
N ALA A 94 6.67 0.18 -8.32
CA ALA A 94 6.30 1.55 -8.63
C ALA A 94 4.83 1.78 -8.95
N GLN A 95 4.39 3.04 -9.06
CA GLN A 95 3.13 3.33 -9.74
C GLN A 95 3.35 3.41 -11.24
N THR A 96 4.39 4.12 -11.66
CA THR A 96 4.78 4.27 -13.07
C THR A 96 6.24 3.88 -13.25
N LEU A 97 6.50 2.96 -14.17
CA LEU A 97 7.83 2.48 -14.55
C LEU A 97 8.07 2.72 -16.04
N ILE A 98 9.16 3.43 -16.36
CA ILE A 98 9.62 3.66 -17.73
C ILE A 98 11.06 3.16 -17.86
N ILE A 99 11.29 2.19 -18.73
CA ILE A 99 12.60 1.61 -19.04
C ILE A 99 12.99 2.06 -20.44
N ASN A 100 13.75 3.15 -20.56
CA ASN A 100 14.18 3.71 -21.84
C ASN A 100 15.47 3.06 -22.37
N SER A 101 16.27 2.42 -21.51
CA SER A 101 17.58 1.83 -21.83
C SER A 101 17.64 0.35 -21.48
N ASP A 102 18.66 -0.33 -21.99
CA ASP A 102 18.84 -1.78 -21.87
C ASP A 102 19.11 -2.23 -20.43
N ILE A 103 18.49 -3.35 -20.05
CA ILE A 103 18.77 -4.08 -18.82
C ILE A 103 19.28 -5.45 -19.21
N HIS A 104 20.53 -5.76 -18.89
CA HIS A 104 21.17 -7.01 -19.33
C HIS A 104 20.72 -8.23 -18.50
N GLY A 105 20.29 -8.04 -17.26
CA GLY A 105 19.74 -9.10 -16.42
C GLY A 105 18.24 -9.36 -16.64
N GLU A 106 17.62 -9.97 -15.63
CA GLU A 106 16.17 -10.21 -15.61
C GLU A 106 15.48 -9.07 -14.84
N VAL A 107 14.31 -8.65 -15.33
CA VAL A 107 13.49 -7.61 -14.69
C VAL A 107 12.31 -8.22 -13.97
N ILE A 108 12.17 -7.93 -12.68
CA ILE A 108 10.95 -8.20 -11.91
C ILE A 108 10.32 -6.86 -11.56
N ALA A 109 9.17 -6.56 -12.16
CA ALA A 109 8.50 -5.27 -11.99
C ALA A 109 7.07 -5.45 -11.50
N LEU A 110 6.75 -4.74 -10.43
CA LEU A 110 5.39 -4.57 -9.89
C LEU A 110 5.02 -3.09 -10.05
N ALA A 111 4.27 -2.73 -11.09
CA ALA A 111 3.82 -1.36 -11.23
C ALA A 111 2.45 -1.21 -11.90
N ARG A 112 1.72 -0.13 -11.61
CA ARG A 112 0.41 0.09 -12.26
C ARG A 112 0.57 0.28 -13.76
N ASP A 113 1.51 1.13 -14.16
CA ASP A 113 1.81 1.43 -15.56
C ASP A 113 3.29 1.09 -15.84
N VAL A 114 3.54 0.20 -16.80
CA VAL A 114 4.89 -0.22 -17.21
C VAL A 114 5.09 0.06 -18.69
N GLN A 115 6.16 0.76 -19.04
CA GLN A 115 6.61 0.94 -20.42
C GLN A 115 8.06 0.51 -20.57
N VAL A 116 8.30 -0.47 -21.43
CA VAL A 116 9.64 -0.99 -21.73
C VAL A 116 10.00 -0.65 -23.17
N LYS A 117 10.97 0.24 -23.36
CA LYS A 117 11.50 0.63 -24.68
C LYS A 117 12.89 0.06 -24.93
N GLY A 118 13.70 -0.08 -23.88
CA GLY A 118 15.01 -0.74 -23.95
C GLY A 118 14.91 -2.26 -24.00
N MET A 119 16.03 -2.92 -24.30
CA MET A 119 16.14 -4.37 -24.32
C MET A 119 16.06 -4.99 -22.92
N LEU A 120 15.39 -6.14 -22.79
CA LEU A 120 15.47 -7.01 -21.60
C LEU A 120 16.33 -8.25 -21.90
N GLY A 121 17.54 -8.31 -21.34
CA GLY A 121 18.57 -9.28 -21.69
C GLY A 121 18.28 -10.72 -21.26
N LYS A 122 17.75 -10.95 -20.05
CA LYS A 122 17.32 -12.29 -19.59
C LYS A 122 15.81 -12.47 -19.53
N GLY A 123 15.06 -11.49 -20.04
CA GLY A 123 13.61 -11.47 -19.93
C GLY A 123 13.11 -10.80 -18.66
N GLY A 124 11.93 -11.18 -18.21
CA GLY A 124 11.38 -10.59 -17.00
C GLY A 124 9.98 -11.04 -16.64
N TYR A 125 9.59 -10.67 -15.44
CA TYR A 125 8.25 -10.81 -14.90
C TYR A 125 7.65 -9.45 -14.58
N LEU A 126 6.66 -9.04 -15.38
CA LEU A 126 6.02 -7.73 -15.29
C LEU A 126 4.57 -7.91 -14.81
N THR A 127 4.21 -7.21 -13.74
CA THR A 127 2.84 -7.21 -13.21
C THR A 127 2.32 -5.77 -13.15
N GLY A 128 1.09 -5.54 -13.61
CA GLY A 128 0.52 -4.21 -13.64
C GLY A 128 -0.92 -4.08 -14.11
N GLN A 129 -1.39 -2.85 -14.27
CA GLN A 129 -2.67 -2.58 -14.93
C GLN A 129 -2.46 -2.46 -16.44
N ASN A 130 -1.54 -1.59 -16.85
CA ASN A 130 -1.20 -1.34 -18.24
C ASN A 130 0.28 -1.64 -18.47
N ILE A 131 0.58 -2.56 -19.38
CA ILE A 131 1.95 -2.93 -19.71
C ILE A 131 2.16 -2.78 -21.22
N ILE A 132 3.19 -2.03 -21.59
CA ILE A 132 3.61 -1.84 -22.98
C ILE A 132 5.08 -2.27 -23.10
N VAL A 133 5.37 -3.21 -23.98
CA VAL A 133 6.72 -3.70 -24.26
C VAL A 133 7.04 -3.45 -25.73
N ASN A 134 7.79 -2.39 -25.99
CA ASN A 134 8.24 -2.00 -27.32
C ASN A 134 9.66 -2.50 -27.64
N GLY A 135 10.51 -2.64 -26.62
CA GLY A 135 11.88 -3.12 -26.77
C GLY A 135 11.99 -4.64 -26.91
N PRO A 136 13.10 -5.16 -27.46
CA PRO A 136 13.32 -6.59 -27.62
C PRO A 136 13.56 -7.30 -26.27
N VAL A 137 13.17 -8.56 -26.19
CA VAL A 137 13.31 -9.41 -25.01
C VAL A 137 14.07 -10.68 -25.36
N ASN A 138 15.32 -10.76 -24.93
CA ASN A 138 16.22 -11.87 -25.29
C ASN A 138 15.97 -13.15 -24.48
N GLY A 139 15.17 -13.08 -23.43
CA GLY A 139 14.80 -14.23 -22.59
C GLY A 139 13.30 -14.52 -22.59
N ASN A 140 12.83 -15.17 -21.52
CA ASN A 140 11.40 -15.44 -21.33
C ASN A 140 10.69 -14.22 -20.75
N LEU A 141 9.50 -13.90 -21.26
CA LEU A 141 8.68 -12.81 -20.76
C LEU A 141 7.43 -13.35 -20.09
N LYS A 142 7.21 -12.99 -18.82
CA LYS A 142 5.97 -13.27 -18.10
C LYS A 142 5.24 -11.97 -17.80
N ILE A 143 3.95 -11.92 -18.13
CA ILE A 143 3.10 -10.75 -17.96
C ILE A 143 1.83 -11.10 -17.17
N GLU A 144 1.53 -10.32 -16.14
CA GLU A 144 0.23 -10.33 -15.45
C GLU A 144 -0.36 -8.91 -15.48
N ALA A 145 -1.39 -8.66 -16.31
CA ALA A 145 -1.90 -7.32 -16.56
C ALA A 145 -3.43 -7.23 -16.63
N ASN A 146 -4.00 -6.01 -16.64
CA ASN A 146 -5.34 -5.83 -17.23
C ASN A 146 -5.21 -5.71 -18.75
N THR A 147 -4.33 -4.82 -19.22
CA THR A 147 -4.05 -4.63 -20.63
C THR A 147 -2.55 -4.75 -20.88
N ALA A 148 -2.19 -5.59 -21.84
CA ALA A 148 -0.81 -5.78 -22.28
C ALA A 148 -0.71 -5.54 -23.80
N ASN A 149 0.23 -4.69 -24.21
CA ASN A 149 0.62 -4.54 -25.60
C ASN A 149 2.10 -4.88 -25.75
N VAL A 150 2.40 -5.91 -26.53
CA VAL A 150 3.76 -6.39 -26.77
C VAL A 150 4.05 -6.21 -28.25
N ASP A 151 4.88 -5.22 -28.56
CA ASP A 151 5.31 -4.90 -29.93
C ASP A 151 6.74 -5.39 -30.21
N GLY A 152 7.57 -5.56 -29.18
CA GLY A 152 8.96 -6.02 -29.31
C GLY A 152 9.09 -7.53 -29.52
N ASP A 153 10.18 -7.94 -30.17
CA ASP A 153 10.50 -9.35 -30.41
C ASP A 153 10.91 -10.08 -29.12
N ILE A 154 10.46 -11.32 -28.94
CA ILE A 154 10.76 -12.19 -27.80
C ILE A 154 11.54 -13.40 -28.30
N ALA A 155 12.79 -13.54 -27.88
CA ALA A 155 13.64 -14.69 -28.24
C ALA A 155 13.30 -15.96 -27.42
N GLY A 156 12.71 -15.80 -26.24
CA GLY A 156 12.23 -16.92 -25.42
C GLY A 156 10.73 -17.21 -25.56
N ASN A 157 10.14 -17.73 -24.49
CA ASN A 157 8.71 -17.96 -24.35
C ASN A 157 7.99 -16.72 -23.80
N LEU A 158 6.72 -16.53 -24.20
CA LEU A 158 5.81 -15.58 -23.60
C LEU A 158 4.77 -16.32 -22.75
N THR A 159 4.63 -15.94 -21.48
CA THR A 159 3.52 -16.36 -20.63
C THR A 159 2.70 -15.15 -20.19
N ALA A 160 1.46 -15.00 -20.63
CA ALA A 160 0.67 -13.80 -20.40
C ALA A 160 -0.71 -14.11 -19.81
N THR A 161 -1.03 -13.52 -18.66
CA THR A 161 -2.39 -13.49 -18.12
C THR A 161 -2.88 -12.05 -18.11
N ALA A 162 -3.89 -11.73 -18.92
CA ALA A 162 -4.42 -10.38 -19.02
C ALA A 162 -5.93 -10.35 -19.32
N THR A 163 -6.59 -9.21 -19.10
CA THR A 163 -7.95 -9.04 -19.65
C THR A 163 -7.87 -8.88 -21.17
N SER A 164 -6.99 -7.99 -21.64
CA SER A 164 -6.67 -7.81 -23.06
C SER A 164 -5.18 -7.93 -23.32
N LEU A 165 -4.83 -8.71 -24.35
CA LEU A 165 -3.46 -8.84 -24.86
C LEU A 165 -3.44 -8.53 -26.36
N THR A 166 -2.60 -7.58 -26.75
CA THR A 166 -2.19 -7.37 -28.13
C THR A 166 -0.75 -7.81 -28.28
N LEU A 167 -0.48 -8.73 -29.20
CA LEU A 167 0.84 -9.28 -29.46
C LEU A 167 1.21 -9.02 -30.92
N LYS A 168 2.33 -8.34 -31.14
CA LYS A 168 2.99 -8.10 -32.44
C LYS A 168 4.45 -8.53 -32.36
N GLY A 169 5.20 -8.35 -33.45
CA GLY A 169 6.59 -8.77 -33.55
C GLY A 169 6.75 -10.28 -33.75
N THR A 170 7.82 -10.85 -33.23
CA THR A 170 8.12 -12.28 -33.33
C THR A 170 8.35 -12.89 -31.95
N VAL A 171 7.73 -14.03 -31.67
CA VAL A 171 8.03 -14.87 -30.50
C VAL A 171 8.70 -16.15 -30.99
N SER A 172 9.99 -16.31 -30.68
CA SER A 172 10.77 -17.48 -31.12
C SER A 172 10.39 -18.75 -30.37
N GLY A 173 9.96 -18.63 -29.12
CA GLY A 173 9.47 -19.75 -28.32
C GLY A 173 7.95 -19.93 -28.36
N ASN A 174 7.43 -20.55 -27.31
CA ASN A 174 6.00 -20.77 -27.11
C ASN A 174 5.31 -19.52 -26.55
N VAL A 175 4.03 -19.38 -26.85
CA VAL A 175 3.14 -18.38 -26.25
C VAL A 175 2.07 -19.13 -25.44
N ASP A 176 2.11 -19.01 -24.12
CA ASP A 176 1.06 -19.49 -23.20
C ASP A 176 0.27 -18.30 -22.68
N GLN A 177 -1.01 -18.18 -23.06
CA GLN A 177 -1.83 -17.05 -22.67
C GLN A 177 -3.18 -17.45 -22.08
N GLY A 178 -3.58 -16.73 -21.03
CA GLY A 178 -4.90 -16.77 -20.43
C GLY A 178 -5.54 -15.40 -20.45
N THR A 179 -6.29 -15.09 -21.51
CA THR A 179 -6.88 -13.76 -21.72
C THR A 179 -8.35 -13.80 -22.13
N ASP A 180 -9.08 -12.71 -21.86
CA ASP A 180 -10.48 -12.56 -22.29
C ASP A 180 -10.56 -12.05 -23.74
N SER A 181 -9.62 -11.18 -24.13
CA SER A 181 -9.47 -10.67 -25.50
C SER A 181 -8.01 -10.77 -25.93
N PHE A 182 -7.76 -11.51 -27.02
CA PHE A 182 -6.44 -11.68 -27.60
C PHE A 182 -6.42 -11.23 -29.05
N THR A 183 -5.55 -10.26 -29.36
CA THR A 183 -5.27 -9.82 -30.73
C THR A 183 -3.84 -10.23 -31.07
N ASN A 184 -3.68 -11.19 -31.97
CA ASN A 184 -2.39 -11.67 -32.42
C ASN A 184 -2.09 -11.17 -33.84
N SER A 185 -1.03 -10.42 -34.00
CA SER A 185 -0.42 -10.05 -35.27
C SER A 185 1.07 -10.42 -35.31
N ALA A 186 1.52 -11.25 -34.38
CA ALA A 186 2.90 -11.70 -34.26
C ALA A 186 3.16 -13.01 -35.00
N THR A 187 4.43 -13.23 -35.34
CA THR A 187 4.92 -14.53 -35.80
C THR A 187 5.32 -15.35 -34.58
N VAL A 188 4.69 -16.51 -34.36
CA VAL A 188 5.02 -17.41 -33.25
C VAL A 188 5.67 -18.66 -33.82
N ASN A 189 6.95 -18.86 -33.54
CA ASN A 189 7.72 -20.00 -34.07
C ASN A 189 7.54 -21.27 -33.23
N GLY A 190 7.12 -21.14 -31.97
CA GLY A 190 6.74 -22.25 -31.10
C GLY A 190 5.24 -22.53 -31.11
N GLN A 191 4.75 -23.12 -30.02
CA GLN A 191 3.34 -23.42 -29.82
C GLN A 191 2.59 -22.23 -29.23
N LEU A 192 1.37 -21.97 -29.72
CA LEU A 192 0.43 -21.03 -29.13
C LEU A 192 -0.60 -21.81 -28.29
N LEU A 193 -0.45 -21.75 -26.97
CA LEU A 193 -1.32 -22.36 -25.97
C LEU A 193 -2.27 -21.30 -25.41
N GLN A 194 -3.58 -21.53 -25.56
CA GLN A 194 -4.61 -20.66 -25.02
C GLN A 194 -5.34 -21.37 -23.89
N HIS A 195 -5.29 -20.78 -22.70
CA HIS A 195 -6.03 -21.22 -21.54
C HIS A 195 -7.24 -20.32 -21.33
N THR A 196 -8.38 -20.91 -20.93
CA THR A 196 -9.49 -20.10 -20.42
C THR A 196 -8.98 -19.35 -19.21
N ARG A 197 -9.10 -18.02 -19.22
CA ARG A 197 -8.84 -17.23 -18.02
C ARG A 197 -9.82 -17.73 -16.97
N VAL A 198 -9.33 -18.54 -16.03
CA VAL A 198 -10.06 -18.75 -14.78
C VAL A 198 -9.97 -17.40 -14.12
N ALA A 199 -10.98 -16.57 -14.35
CA ALA A 199 -11.21 -15.40 -13.54
C ALA A 199 -11.24 -15.94 -12.11
N LYS A 200 -10.12 -15.86 -11.40
CA LYS A 200 -10.15 -15.69 -9.97
C LYS A 200 -11.00 -14.46 -9.84
N ALA A 201 -12.29 -14.69 -9.60
CA ALA A 201 -13.26 -13.63 -9.48
C ALA A 201 -12.56 -12.58 -8.65
N ALA A 202 -12.42 -11.38 -9.21
CA ALA A 202 -11.93 -10.21 -8.49
C ALA A 202 -12.99 -9.80 -7.44
N ARG A 203 -13.57 -10.78 -6.73
CA ARG A 203 -14.07 -10.68 -5.38
C ARG A 203 -12.86 -10.54 -4.45
N ASN A 204 -12.02 -9.55 -4.73
CA ASN A 204 -11.15 -8.95 -3.74
C ASN A 204 -12.07 -8.14 -2.80
N GLN A 205 -12.90 -8.86 -2.05
CA GLN A 205 -13.28 -8.38 -0.73
C GLN A 205 -11.95 -8.32 0.01
N ASN A 206 -11.44 -7.11 0.23
CA ASN A 206 -10.18 -6.85 0.90
C ASN A 206 -10.22 -7.39 2.35
N TYR A 207 -10.23 -8.70 2.54
CA TYR A 207 -10.20 -9.34 3.85
C TYR A 207 -8.90 -8.98 4.55
N ALA A 208 -7.79 -8.88 3.83
CA ALA A 208 -6.54 -8.36 4.36
C ALA A 208 -6.67 -6.92 4.88
N ALA A 209 -7.31 -6.02 4.13
CA ALA A 209 -7.52 -4.63 4.59
C ALA A 209 -8.52 -4.55 5.76
N LYS A 210 -9.55 -5.39 5.78
CA LYS A 210 -10.50 -5.50 6.90
C LYS A 210 -9.84 -6.05 8.16
N VAL A 211 -8.98 -7.06 8.01
CA VAL A 211 -8.23 -7.64 9.13
C VAL A 211 -7.20 -6.62 9.63
N SER A 212 -6.49 -5.91 8.74
CA SER A 212 -5.52 -4.89 9.13
C SER A 212 -6.17 -3.70 9.82
N SER A 213 -7.36 -3.26 9.41
CA SER A 213 -8.10 -2.19 10.11
C SER A 213 -8.54 -2.61 11.50
N ILE A 214 -9.02 -3.85 11.68
CA ILE A 214 -9.37 -4.39 13.01
C ILE A 214 -8.12 -4.47 13.90
N LEU A 215 -7.02 -5.00 13.39
CA LEU A 215 -5.76 -5.08 14.14
C LEU A 215 -5.23 -3.70 14.53
N SER A 216 -5.26 -2.73 13.60
CA SER A 216 -4.87 -1.34 13.87
C SER A 216 -5.75 -0.72 14.97
N PHE A 217 -7.06 -0.94 14.92
CA PHE A 217 -7.99 -0.45 15.93
C PHE A 217 -7.74 -1.06 17.32
N ILE A 218 -7.41 -2.36 17.38
CA ILE A 218 -7.03 -3.03 18.64
C ILE A 218 -5.74 -2.42 19.19
N ILE A 219 -4.71 -2.24 18.35
CA ILE A 219 -3.42 -1.66 18.77
C ILE A 219 -3.61 -0.25 19.31
N VAL A 220 -4.34 0.60 18.60
CA VAL A 220 -4.60 1.99 19.03
C VAL A 220 -5.42 2.01 20.33
N THR A 221 -6.41 1.11 20.47
CA THR A 221 -7.20 1.00 21.71
C THR A 221 -6.35 0.55 22.89
N LEU A 222 -5.43 -0.38 22.68
CA LEU A 222 -4.48 -0.81 23.70
C LEU A 222 -3.51 0.30 24.10
N LEU A 223 -3.00 1.06 23.12
CA LEU A 223 -2.11 2.19 23.37
C LEU A 223 -2.84 3.28 24.17
N ALA A 224 -4.10 3.58 23.84
CA ALA A 224 -4.93 4.51 24.60
C ALA A 224 -5.20 4.00 26.04
N ALA A 225 -5.46 2.70 26.21
CA ALA A 225 -5.64 2.08 27.52
C ALA A 225 -4.38 2.14 28.39
N TRP A 226 -3.21 2.02 27.75
CA TRP A 226 -1.90 2.10 28.39
C TRP A 226 -1.51 3.54 28.76
N LEU A 227 -1.82 4.52 27.89
CA LEU A 227 -1.48 5.93 28.10
C LEU A 227 -2.39 6.60 29.15
N PHE A 228 -3.65 6.17 29.28
CA PHE A 228 -4.63 6.77 30.19
C PHE A 228 -5.28 5.79 31.20
N PRO A 229 -4.49 5.04 32.00
CA PRO A 229 -5.00 3.93 32.83
C PRO A 229 -5.88 4.40 34.00
N LYS A 230 -5.65 5.61 34.53
CA LYS A 230 -6.34 6.17 35.70
C LYS A 230 -7.57 7.02 35.36
N ALA A 231 -7.62 7.65 34.19
CA ALA A 231 -8.79 8.41 33.72
C ALA A 231 -9.99 7.48 33.44
N MET A 232 -9.71 6.25 32.99
CA MET A 232 -10.71 5.28 32.54
C MET A 232 -11.49 4.60 33.68
N THR A 233 -10.82 4.11 34.74
CA THR A 233 -11.45 3.17 35.68
C THR A 233 -12.48 3.80 36.65
N LYS A 234 -12.43 5.12 36.87
CA LYS A 234 -13.42 5.86 37.67
C LYS A 234 -14.60 6.37 36.83
N ARG A 235 -14.35 6.84 35.61
CA ARG A 235 -15.39 7.40 34.71
C ARG A 235 -16.26 6.30 34.08
N LEU A 236 -15.68 5.16 33.69
CA LEU A 236 -16.41 4.00 33.14
C LEU A 236 -17.44 3.40 34.12
N LYS A 237 -17.15 3.42 35.43
CA LYS A 237 -18.09 2.94 36.46
C LYS A 237 -19.36 3.78 36.56
N ASN A 238 -19.28 5.09 36.26
CA ASN A 238 -20.45 5.98 36.24
C ASN A 238 -21.25 5.87 34.94
N LEU A 239 -20.60 5.56 33.81
CA LEU A 239 -21.29 5.26 32.54
C LEU A 239 -22.21 4.04 32.66
N ARG A 240 -21.74 2.98 33.32
CA ARG A 240 -22.51 1.74 33.48
C ARG A 240 -23.80 1.91 34.29
N LYS A 241 -23.86 2.93 35.16
CA LYS A 241 -25.06 3.24 35.96
C LYS A 241 -26.11 4.03 35.17
N ARG A 242 -25.72 4.80 34.14
CA ARG A 242 -26.64 5.67 33.35
C ARG A 242 -26.18 5.79 31.88
N PRO A 243 -26.34 4.73 31.05
CA PRO A 243 -25.91 4.77 29.65
C PRO A 243 -26.64 5.83 28.83
N GLY A 244 -27.93 6.07 29.09
CA GLY A 244 -28.73 7.07 28.36
C GLY A 244 -28.19 8.50 28.46
N SER A 245 -27.60 8.89 29.59
CA SER A 245 -27.01 10.24 29.72
C SER A 245 -25.64 10.36 29.07
N ALA A 246 -24.93 9.26 28.79
CA ALA A 246 -23.74 9.31 27.95
C ALA A 246 -24.16 9.50 26.49
N PHE A 247 -25.14 8.72 26.01
CA PHE A 247 -25.71 8.89 24.68
C PHE A 247 -26.21 10.32 24.43
N LEU A 248 -27.04 10.86 25.34
CA LEU A 248 -27.55 12.24 25.25
C LEU A 248 -26.43 13.29 25.28
N GLY A 249 -25.43 13.12 26.17
CA GLY A 249 -24.29 14.04 26.25
C GLY A 249 -23.47 14.03 24.96
N GLY A 250 -23.20 12.86 24.38
CA GLY A 250 -22.51 12.75 23.12
C GLY A 250 -23.31 13.29 21.94
N LEU A 251 -24.63 13.09 21.92
CA LEU A 251 -25.53 13.67 20.93
C LEU A 251 -25.52 15.19 20.99
N LEU A 252 -25.57 15.77 22.20
CA LEU A 252 -25.46 17.21 22.40
C LEU A 252 -24.13 17.74 21.85
N VAL A 253 -22.99 17.09 22.13
CA VAL A 253 -21.69 17.52 21.59
C VAL A 253 -21.64 17.38 20.08
N ALA A 254 -22.06 16.23 19.54
CA ALA A 254 -22.01 15.96 18.10
C ALA A 254 -22.84 16.96 17.29
N VAL A 255 -23.97 17.43 17.84
CA VAL A 255 -24.84 18.42 17.19
C VAL A 255 -24.40 19.85 17.51
N LEU A 256 -24.23 20.21 18.78
CA LEU A 256 -24.01 21.59 19.19
C LEU A 256 -22.58 22.09 18.97
N ALA A 257 -21.56 21.22 19.05
CA ALA A 257 -20.17 21.67 18.88
C ALA A 257 -19.90 22.24 17.48
N PRO A 258 -20.35 21.64 16.37
CA PRO A 258 -20.26 22.27 15.05
C PRO A 258 -20.90 23.66 15.00
N PHE A 259 -22.10 23.84 15.56
CA PHE A 259 -22.76 25.16 15.58
C PHE A 259 -22.01 26.17 16.45
N ALA A 260 -21.48 25.76 17.60
CA ALA A 260 -20.66 26.62 18.45
C ALA A 260 -19.37 27.07 17.74
N ILE A 261 -18.70 26.14 17.03
CA ILE A 261 -17.51 26.43 16.22
C ILE A 261 -17.86 27.41 15.08
N LEU A 262 -18.98 27.19 14.39
CA LEU A 262 -19.46 28.10 13.33
C LEU A 262 -19.78 29.50 13.89
N LEU A 263 -20.36 29.58 15.07
CA LEU A 263 -20.65 30.85 15.73
C LEU A 263 -19.36 31.59 16.12
N LEU A 264 -18.30 30.88 16.52
CA LEU A 264 -16.99 31.47 16.77
C LEU A 264 -16.38 32.12 15.51
N PHE A 265 -16.59 31.53 14.32
CA PHE A 265 -16.10 32.11 13.06
C PHE A 265 -16.75 33.46 12.72
N ILE A 266 -17.96 33.74 13.23
CA ILE A 266 -18.64 35.03 13.01
C ILE A 266 -17.87 36.16 13.71
N THR A 267 -17.16 35.84 14.80
CA THR A 267 -16.37 36.84 15.54
C THR A 267 -14.94 36.89 15.02
N LEU A 268 -14.41 38.10 14.78
CA LEU A 268 -13.03 38.27 14.31
C LEU A 268 -12.00 37.68 15.29
N ILE A 269 -12.28 37.79 16.60
CA ILE A 269 -11.45 37.24 17.69
C ILE A 269 -11.66 35.72 17.85
N GLY A 270 -12.81 35.18 17.42
CA GLY A 270 -13.12 33.77 17.55
C GLY A 270 -12.56 32.88 16.45
N ILE A 271 -12.07 33.42 15.33
CA ILE A 271 -11.48 32.61 14.25
C ILE A 271 -10.32 31.72 14.74
N PRO A 272 -9.30 32.23 15.47
CA PRO A 272 -8.24 31.39 16.02
C PRO A 272 -8.80 30.31 16.97
N LEU A 273 -9.79 30.67 17.79
CA LEU A 273 -10.42 29.74 18.73
C LEU A 273 -11.29 28.69 18.02
N ALA A 274 -11.93 29.05 16.91
CA ALA A 274 -12.72 28.16 16.07
C ALA A 274 -11.82 27.12 15.39
N LEU A 275 -10.65 27.53 14.89
CA LEU A 275 -9.66 26.61 14.32
C LEU A 275 -9.16 25.61 15.37
N LEU A 276 -8.82 26.07 16.57
CA LEU A 276 -8.49 25.18 17.69
C LEU A 276 -9.66 24.26 18.06
N GLY A 277 -10.89 24.78 18.03
CA GLY A 277 -12.12 24.04 18.27
C GLY A 277 -12.34 22.93 17.24
N ILE A 278 -12.07 23.17 15.95
CA ILE A 278 -12.13 22.14 14.90
C ILE A 278 -11.14 21.02 15.19
N VAL A 279 -9.88 21.37 15.49
CA VAL A 279 -8.85 20.37 15.78
C VAL A 279 -9.25 19.54 17.00
N ALA A 280 -9.69 20.19 18.08
CA ALA A 280 -10.16 19.52 19.29
C ALA A 280 -11.38 18.61 19.01
N TYR A 281 -12.33 19.07 18.19
CA TYR A 281 -13.52 18.30 17.84
C TYR A 281 -13.19 17.07 16.97
N ILE A 282 -12.31 17.21 15.98
CA ILE A 282 -11.82 16.09 15.16
C ILE A 282 -11.10 15.07 16.04
N LEU A 283 -10.21 15.53 16.93
CA LEU A 283 -9.52 14.65 17.87
C LEU A 283 -10.52 13.92 18.79
N ALA A 284 -11.55 14.61 19.28
CA ALA A 284 -12.59 14.00 20.08
C ALA A 284 -13.39 12.94 19.30
N MET A 285 -13.78 13.21 18.04
CA MET A 285 -14.45 12.22 17.18
C MET A 285 -13.56 11.00 16.89
N LEU A 286 -12.24 11.19 16.73
CA LEU A 286 -11.31 10.09 16.50
C LEU A 286 -11.11 9.22 17.75
N LEU A 287 -11.10 9.85 18.93
CA LEU A 287 -10.93 9.16 20.21
C LEU A 287 -12.22 8.50 20.72
N ALA A 288 -13.39 8.98 20.30
CA ALA A 288 -14.68 8.50 20.79
C ALA A 288 -14.91 6.99 20.56
N PRO A 289 -14.70 6.41 19.36
CA PRO A 289 -14.85 4.97 19.14
C PRO A 289 -13.95 4.11 20.04
N ILE A 290 -12.76 4.61 20.37
CA ILE A 290 -11.80 3.92 21.24
C ILE A 290 -12.37 3.83 22.66
N LEU A 291 -12.91 4.94 23.19
CA LEU A 291 -13.54 4.96 24.51
C LEU A 291 -14.77 4.05 24.57
N SER A 292 -15.57 4.04 23.50
CA SER A 292 -16.71 3.13 23.37
C SER A 292 -16.32 1.66 23.32
N ALA A 293 -15.24 1.32 22.61
CA ALA A 293 -14.68 -0.03 22.61
C ALA A 293 -14.26 -0.46 24.01
N MET A 294 -13.57 0.40 24.75
CA MET A 294 -13.15 0.09 26.12
C MET A 294 -14.34 -0.08 27.07
N TRP A 295 -15.37 0.76 26.95
CA TRP A 295 -16.61 0.63 27.70
C TRP A 295 -17.34 -0.67 27.39
N LEU A 296 -17.47 -1.02 26.10
CA LEU A 296 -18.07 -2.28 25.66
C LEU A 296 -17.30 -3.47 26.23
N GLY A 297 -15.97 -3.38 26.22
CA GLY A 297 -15.07 -4.34 26.81
C GLY A 297 -15.30 -4.58 28.31
N ASP A 298 -15.37 -3.50 29.09
CA ASP A 298 -15.65 -3.55 30.53
C ASP A 298 -17.07 -4.08 30.83
N ALA A 299 -18.04 -3.78 29.97
CA ALA A 299 -19.38 -4.34 30.05
C ALA A 299 -19.40 -5.86 29.81
N LEU A 300 -18.58 -6.36 28.88
CA LEU A 300 -18.46 -7.79 28.56
C LEU A 300 -17.61 -8.58 29.58
N LEU A 301 -16.56 -7.97 30.15
CA LEU A 301 -15.63 -8.63 31.09
C LEU A 301 -15.50 -7.87 32.43
N PRO A 302 -16.60 -7.66 33.18
CA PRO A 302 -16.64 -6.73 34.32
C PRO A 302 -15.82 -7.16 35.54
N LYS A 303 -15.41 -8.44 35.62
CA LYS A 303 -14.64 -9.00 36.74
C LYS A 303 -13.13 -9.03 36.47
N ARG A 304 -12.66 -8.68 35.26
CA ARG A 304 -11.24 -8.74 34.86
C ARG A 304 -10.58 -7.36 34.99
N LYS A 305 -9.69 -7.19 35.97
CA LYS A 305 -8.84 -5.99 36.11
C LYS A 305 -7.56 -6.09 35.26
N SER A 306 -7.69 -6.22 33.95
CA SER A 306 -6.56 -6.42 33.01
C SER A 306 -6.81 -5.65 31.70
N ILE A 307 -5.91 -5.77 30.71
CA ILE A 307 -6.06 -5.19 29.36
C ILE A 307 -7.09 -5.94 28.50
N TRP A 308 -7.43 -7.17 28.87
CA TRP A 308 -8.35 -8.06 28.14
C TRP A 308 -9.75 -7.49 27.84
N PRO A 309 -10.42 -6.74 28.73
CA PRO A 309 -11.67 -6.06 28.40
C PRO A 309 -11.49 -5.12 27.20
N ALA A 310 -10.44 -4.28 27.18
CA ALA A 310 -10.20 -3.36 26.08
C ALA A 310 -9.96 -4.09 24.74
N VAL A 311 -9.21 -5.19 24.77
CA VAL A 311 -9.00 -6.05 23.57
C VAL A 311 -10.33 -6.60 23.06
N LEU A 312 -11.13 -7.20 23.95
CA LEU A 312 -12.40 -7.81 23.57
C LEU A 312 -13.38 -6.76 23.03
N GLY A 313 -13.46 -5.61 23.68
CA GLY A 313 -14.32 -4.51 23.24
C GLY A 313 -13.91 -3.94 21.89
N ALA A 314 -12.60 -3.75 21.66
CA ALA A 314 -12.07 -3.32 20.37
C ALA A 314 -12.31 -4.34 19.26
N LEU A 315 -12.14 -5.63 19.57
CA LEU A 315 -12.41 -6.73 18.64
C LEU A 315 -13.89 -6.76 18.24
N VAL A 316 -14.80 -6.77 19.21
CA VAL A 316 -16.25 -6.83 18.96
C VAL A 316 -16.70 -5.60 18.18
N LEU A 317 -16.32 -4.40 18.63
CA LEU A 317 -16.72 -3.16 17.96
C LEU A 317 -16.12 -3.05 16.56
N GLY A 318 -14.85 -3.43 16.38
CA GLY A 318 -14.17 -3.43 15.08
C GLY A 318 -14.83 -4.38 14.09
N ILE A 319 -15.24 -5.58 14.51
CA ILE A 319 -15.98 -6.52 13.66
C ILE A 319 -17.34 -5.93 13.25
N LEU A 320 -18.09 -5.38 14.21
CA LEU A 320 -19.41 -4.81 13.96
C LEU A 320 -19.36 -3.63 12.97
N MET A 321 -18.31 -2.81 13.02
CA MET A 321 -18.09 -1.69 12.10
C MET A 321 -17.87 -2.13 10.63
N HIS A 322 -17.48 -3.38 10.37
CA HIS A 322 -17.25 -3.88 9.02
C HIS A 322 -18.45 -4.59 8.39
N ILE A 323 -19.57 -4.71 9.10
CA ILE A 323 -20.82 -5.25 8.56
C ILE A 323 -21.44 -4.18 7.62
N PRO A 324 -21.73 -4.48 6.34
CA PRO A 324 -22.36 -3.52 5.44
C PRO A 324 -23.68 -2.99 6.01
N VAL A 325 -23.96 -1.69 5.82
CA VAL A 325 -25.12 -0.97 6.38
C VAL A 325 -25.07 -0.84 7.91
N LEU A 326 -24.95 -1.94 8.65
CA LEU A 326 -24.91 -1.94 10.11
C LEU A 326 -23.69 -1.19 10.68
N GLY A 327 -22.54 -1.31 10.03
CA GLY A 327 -21.30 -0.69 10.46
C GLY A 327 -21.35 0.82 10.54
N PHE A 328 -22.12 1.47 9.65
CA PHE A 328 -22.36 2.91 9.71
C PHE A 328 -23.07 3.32 11.00
N PHE A 329 -24.15 2.62 11.36
CA PHE A 329 -24.90 2.88 12.59
C PHE A 329 -24.07 2.55 13.84
N VAL A 330 -23.31 1.45 13.82
CA VAL A 330 -22.41 1.07 14.91
C VAL A 330 -21.35 2.15 15.13
N HIS A 331 -20.77 2.68 14.05
CA HIS A 331 -19.78 3.74 14.14
C HIS A 331 -20.37 5.04 14.69
N ALA A 332 -21.56 5.43 14.22
CA ALA A 332 -22.28 6.60 14.75
C ALA A 332 -22.57 6.44 16.24
N LEU A 333 -23.10 5.28 16.67
CA LEU A 333 -23.33 4.98 18.08
C LEU A 333 -22.03 5.00 18.90
N ALA A 334 -20.95 4.43 18.37
CA ALA A 334 -19.64 4.43 19.02
C ALA A 334 -19.10 5.86 19.22
N ILE A 335 -19.30 6.76 18.27
CA ILE A 335 -18.93 8.17 18.42
C ILE A 335 -19.79 8.82 19.52
N LEU A 336 -21.11 8.63 19.48
CA LEU A 336 -22.02 9.23 20.47
C LEU A 336 -21.71 8.75 21.90
N PHE A 337 -21.55 7.46 22.12
CA PHE A 337 -21.18 6.94 23.44
C PHE A 337 -19.79 7.40 23.88
N GLY A 338 -18.84 7.52 22.95
CA GLY A 338 -17.48 7.93 23.23
C GLY A 338 -17.38 9.40 23.62
N LEU A 339 -18.01 10.29 22.86
CA LEU A 339 -18.11 11.72 23.18
C LEU A 339 -18.82 11.94 24.53
N GLY A 340 -19.91 11.21 24.76
CA GLY A 340 -20.62 11.22 26.03
C GLY A 340 -19.79 10.74 27.21
N ALA A 341 -18.86 9.82 26.97
CA ALA A 341 -17.93 9.34 27.98
C ALA A 341 -16.84 10.36 28.32
N MET A 342 -16.42 11.20 27.37
CA MET A 342 -15.44 12.27 27.61
C MET A 342 -15.97 13.36 28.55
N LEU A 343 -17.28 13.62 28.50
CA LEU A 343 -17.93 14.66 29.30
C LEU A 343 -18.14 14.29 30.78
N LYS A 344 -18.04 13.01 31.14
CA LYS A 344 -18.36 12.50 32.50
C LYS A 344 -17.12 11.99 33.21
#